data_AF-A0A352CJD9-F1
#
_entry.id   AF-A0A352CJD9-F1
#
_cell.length_a   1.000
_cell.length_b   1.000
_cell.length_c   1.000
_cell.angle_alpha   90.00
_cell.angle_beta   90.00
_cell.angle_gamma   90.00
#
_symmetry.space_group_name_H-M   'P 1'
#
loop_
_entity.id
_entity.type
_entity.pdbx_description
1 polymer ?
#
loop_
_entity_poly.entity_id
_entity_poly.type
_entity_poly.pdbx_seq_one_letter_code
_entity_poly.pdbx_strand_id
1 'polypeptide(L)' 'MQVIEVNTPRLRAAFLEVNVRLYAGDPNYIRPLDKDVEEVFDPKKNKAFRFGEAIRWILLDEKGQKIGRIAAFVNSRYRT' A
#
# COMPACT_ATOMS: atom_id res chain seq x y z
N MET A 1 0.40 18.81 5.33
CA MET A 1 0.50 17.40 4.87
C MET A 1 -0.28 16.50 5.83
N GLN A 2 -0.90 15.41 5.34
CA GLN A 2 -1.71 14.49 6.14
C GLN A 2 -1.43 13.03 5.77
N VAL A 3 -1.36 12.14 6.75
CA VAL A 3 -1.26 10.69 6.54
C VAL A 3 -2.61 10.05 6.87
N ILE A 4 -3.13 9.23 5.97
CA ILE A 4 -4.43 8.57 6.11
C ILE A 4 -4.23 7.06 6.06
N GLU A 5 -4.73 6.36 7.08
CA GLU A 5 -4.76 4.90 7.11
C GLU A 5 -5.76 4.35 6.09
N VAL A 6 -5.36 3.30 5.38
CA VAL A 6 -6.19 2.65 4.37
C VAL A 6 -7.04 1.56 5.01
N ASN A 7 -8.25 1.95 5.42
CA ASN A 7 -9.21 1.07 6.10
C ASN A 7 -10.58 0.99 5.39
N THR A 8 -10.72 1.61 4.22
CA THR A 8 -11.95 1.54 3.40
C THR A 8 -11.65 1.09 1.97
N PRO A 9 -12.64 0.50 1.24
CA PRO A 9 -12.48 0.13 -0.16
C PRO A 9 -11.99 1.30 -1.06
N ARG A 10 -12.50 2.52 -0.81
CA ARG A 10 -12.09 3.72 -1.53
C ARG A 10 -10.61 4.04 -1.30
N LEU A 11 -10.13 3.90 -0.06
CA LEU A 11 -8.73 4.13 0.26
C LEU A 11 -7.82 3.02 -0.30
N ARG A 12 -8.30 1.78 -0.41
CA ARG A 12 -7.55 0.70 -1.07
C ARG A 12 -7.30 1.00 -2.54
N ALA A 13 -8.35 1.39 -3.27
CA ALA A 13 -8.22 1.84 -4.66
C ALA A 13 -7.26 3.03 -4.77
N ALA A 14 -7.40 4.03 -3.88
CA ALA A 14 -6.51 5.17 -3.85
C ALA A 14 -5.04 4.79 -3.61
N PHE A 15 -4.76 3.78 -2.77
CA PHE A 15 -3.42 3.28 -2.48
C PHE A 15 -2.75 2.68 -3.74
N LEU A 16 -3.52 1.98 -4.58
CA LEU A 16 -3.05 1.45 -5.86
C LEU A 16 -2.75 2.58 -6.86
N GLU A 17 -3.67 3.54 -6.97
CA GLU A 17 -3.56 4.68 -7.89
C GLU A 17 -2.34 5.58 -7.62
N VAL A 18 -1.94 5.75 -6.35
CA VAL A 18 -0.78 6.58 -6.01
C VAL A 18 0.46 6.16 -6.79
N ASN A 19 0.74 4.86 -6.87
CA ASN A 19 1.90 4.36 -7.59
C ASN A 19 1.80 4.66 -9.09
N VAL A 20 0.62 4.45 -9.69
CA VAL A 20 0.39 4.74 -11.11
C VAL A 20 0.67 6.20 -11.42
N ARG A 21 0.18 7.11 -10.57
CA ARG A 21 0.38 8.54 -10.74
C ARG A 21 1.85 8.95 -10.60
N LEU A 22 2.53 8.45 -9.57
CA LEU A 22 3.92 8.83 -9.29
C LEU A 22 4.87 8.39 -10.41
N TYR A 23 4.61 7.24 -11.01
CA TYR A 23 5.45 6.67 -12.07
C TYR A 23 4.90 6.88 -13.49
N ALA A 24 3.87 7.72 -13.68
CA ALA A 24 3.22 7.90 -14.98
C ALA A 24 4.15 8.39 -16.10
N GLY A 25 5.24 9.08 -15.75
CA GLY A 25 6.25 9.57 -16.69
C GLY A 25 7.48 8.68 -16.84
N ASP A 26 7.56 7.56 -16.12
CA ASP A 26 8.71 6.65 -16.18
C ASP A 26 8.47 5.59 -17.28
N PRO A 27 9.22 5.63 -18.40
CA PRO A 27 9.03 4.68 -19.50
C PRO A 27 9.41 3.24 -19.14
N ASN A 28 10.13 3.03 -18.03
CA ASN A 28 10.55 1.71 -17.56
C ASN A 28 9.65 1.15 -16.46
N TYR A 29 8.61 1.89 -16.04
CA TYR A 29 7.73 1.45 -14.98
C TYR A 29 6.75 0.39 -15.46
N ILE A 30 6.85 -0.81 -14.86
CA ILE A 30 5.89 -1.89 -15.04
C ILE A 30 4.95 -1.90 -13.83
N ARG A 31 3.69 -1.51 -14.04
CA ARG A 31 2.68 -1.52 -12.99
C ARG A 31 2.36 -2.98 -12.59
N PRO A 32 2.44 -3.34 -11.29
CA PRO A 32 1.97 -4.64 -10.83
C PRO A 32 0.45 -4.76 -11.00
N LEU A 33 -0.06 -5.98 -11.15
CA LEU A 33 -1.51 -6.20 -11.17
C LEU A 33 -2.11 -5.80 -9.82
N ASP A 34 -3.27 -5.15 -9.87
CA ASP A 34 -3.98 -4.71 -8.66
C ASP A 34 -4.25 -5.87 -7.70
N LYS A 35 -4.55 -7.05 -8.27
CA LYS A 35 -4.73 -8.30 -7.53
C LYS A 35 -3.48 -8.68 -6.74
N ASP A 36 -2.30 -8.64 -7.37
CA ASP A 36 -1.05 -9.06 -6.73
C ASP A 36 -0.74 -8.16 -5.53
N VAL A 37 -0.99 -6.85 -5.66
CA VAL A 37 -0.81 -5.91 -4.55
C VAL A 37 -1.82 -6.14 -3.44
N GLU A 38 -3.10 -6.38 -3.76
CA GLU A 38 -4.11 -6.63 -2.72
C GLU A 38 -3.91 -7.98 -2.01
N GLU A 39 -3.48 -9.03 -2.71
CA GLU A 39 -3.21 -10.34 -2.10
C GLU A 39 -2.05 -10.31 -1.09
N VAL A 40 -1.12 -9.35 -1.19
CA VAL A 40 -0.10 -9.10 -0.16
C VAL A 40 -0.75 -8.75 1.18
N PHE A 41 -1.88 -8.05 1.19
CA PHE A 41 -2.58 -7.59 2.40
C PHE A 41 -3.75 -8.49 2.80
N ASP A 42 -3.97 -9.62 2.13
CA ASP A 42 -5.03 -10.58 2.46
C ASP A 42 -4.49 -11.69 3.38
N PRO A 43 -4.92 -11.78 4.65
CA PRO A 43 -4.48 -12.83 5.57
C PRO A 43 -4.82 -14.26 5.12
N LYS A 44 -5.81 -14.44 4.25
CA LYS A 44 -6.18 -15.75 3.68
C LYS A 44 -5.22 -16.19 2.58
N LYS A 45 -4.54 -15.24 1.94
CA LYS A 45 -3.60 -15.49 0.83
C LYS A 45 -2.15 -15.47 1.31
N ASN A 46 -1.81 -14.53 2.18
CA ASN A 46 -0.46 -14.33 2.68
C ASN A 46 -0.25 -15.01 4.03
N LYS A 47 0.46 -16.15 4.04
CA LYS A 47 0.77 -16.93 5.25
C LYS A 47 1.62 -16.17 6.27
N ALA A 48 2.28 -15.06 5.91
CA ALA A 48 3.02 -14.22 6.84
C ALA A 48 2.10 -13.66 7.94
N PHE A 49 0.81 -13.47 7.64
CA PHE A 49 -0.18 -12.98 8.60
C PHE A 49 -0.53 -13.99 9.71
N ARG A 50 0.03 -15.21 9.68
CA ARG A 50 -0.09 -16.15 10.82
C ARG A 50 0.61 -15.64 12.08
N PHE A 51 1.68 -14.85 11.91
CA PHE A 51 2.49 -14.31 13.00
C PHE A 51 2.83 -12.83 12.80
N GLY A 52 2.18 -12.21 11.83
CA GLY A 52 2.46 -10.85 11.43
C GLY A 52 1.21 -10.08 11.06
N GLU A 53 1.37 -8.79 10.95
CA GLU A 53 0.32 -7.83 10.68
C GLU A 53 0.86 -6.77 9.72
N ALA A 54 -0.03 -6.11 9.01
CA ALA A 54 0.34 -5.02 8.12
C ALA A 54 -0.70 -3.91 8.13
N ILE A 55 -0.23 -2.67 8.09
CA ILE A 55 -1.05 -1.48 7.90
C ILE A 55 -0.45 -0.68 6.74
N ARG A 56 -1.31 0.01 6.00
CA ARG A 56 -0.91 0.84 4.86
C ARG A 56 -1.54 2.22 4.93
N TRP A 57 -0.83 3.22 4.43
CA TRP A 57 -1.21 4.62 4.46
C TRP A 57 -0.99 5.32 3.13
N ILE A 58 -1.71 6.43 2.94
CA ILE A 58 -1.53 7.38 1.85
C ILE A 58 -1.13 8.73 2.44
N LEU A 59 -0.15 9.39 1.82
CA LEU A 59 0.28 10.74 2.13
C LEU A 59 -0.43 11.74 1.22
N LEU A 60 -1.06 12.75 1.81
CA LEU A 60 -1.66 13.88 1.12
C LEU A 60 -0.85 15.15 1.34
N ASP A 61 -0.76 15.98 0.29
CA ASP A 61 -0.31 17.36 0.42
C ASP A 61 -1.42 18.27 1.00
N GLU A 62 -1.14 19.55 1.13
CA GLU A 62 -2.09 20.54 1.67
C GLU A 62 -3.29 20.80 0.76
N LYS A 63 -3.20 20.44 -0.52
CA LYS A 63 -4.27 20.57 -1.52
C LYS A 63 -5.10 19.29 -1.64
N GLY A 64 -4.83 18.29 -0.80
CA GLY A 64 -5.50 16.98 -0.84
C GLY A 64 -4.99 16.04 -1.94
N GLN A 65 -3.88 16.39 -2.59
CA GLN A 65 -3.27 15.53 -3.60
C GLN A 65 -2.57 14.36 -2.93
N LYS A 66 -2.86 13.14 -3.38
CA LYS A 66 -2.12 11.92 -3.02
C LYS A 66 -0.72 12.00 -3.60
N ILE A 67 0.29 12.12 -2.73
CA ILE A 67 1.71 12.34 -3.10
C ILE A 67 2.63 11.21 -2.64
N GLY A 68 2.11 10.22 -1.91
CA GLY A 68 2.91 9.11 -1.45
C GLY A 68 2.07 7.99 -0.83
N ARG A 69 2.69 6.83 -0.66
CA ARG A 69 2.08 5.69 0.03
C ARG A 69 3.16 4.92 0.79
N ILE A 70 2.78 4.31 1.90
CA ILE A 70 3.68 3.49 2.72
C ILE A 70 2.91 2.32 3.30
N ALA A 71 3.58 1.18 3.47
CA ALA A 71 3.07 0.03 4.19
C ALA A 71 4.10 -0.40 5.23
N ALA A 72 3.63 -0.73 6.42
CA ALA A 72 4.46 -1.30 7.48
C ALA A 72 4.00 -2.73 7.73
N PHE A 73 4.98 -3.61 7.92
CA PHE A 73 4.76 -5.02 8.22
C PHE A 73 5.47 -5.33 9.52
N VAL A 74 4.77 -5.97 10.45
CA VAL A 74 5.34 -6.45 11.71
C VAL A 74 5.24 -7.96 11.71
N ASN A 75 6.29 -8.64 12.14
CA ASN A 75 6.29 -10.09 12.30
C ASN A 75 6.88 -10.43 13.67
N SER A 76 6.04 -11.00 14.54
CA SER A 76 6.41 -11.41 15.91
C SER A 76 7.50 -12.48 15.97
N ARG A 77 7.76 -13.19 14.86
CA ARG A 77 8.80 -14.23 14.75
C ARG A 77 10.04 -13.78 14.00
N TYR A 78 10.15 -12.49 13.68
CA TYR A 78 11.36 -11.98 13.06
C TYR A 78 12.54 -12.11 14.05
N ARG A 79 13.56 -12.88 13.68
CA ARG A 79 14.82 -13.02 14.44
C ARG A 79 15.95 -12.42 13.61
N THR A 80 16.74 -11.55 14.23
CA THR A 80 17.99 -11.00 13.70
C THR A 80 19.13 -11.98 13.81
#